data_AF-A0A972QPN9-F1
#
_entry.id   AF-A0A972QPN9-F1
#
_cell.length_a   1.000
_cell.length_b   1.000
_cell.length_c   1.000
_cell.angle_alpha   90.00
_cell.angle_beta   90.00
_cell.angle_gamma   90.00
#
_symmetry.space_group_name_H-M   'P 1'
#
loop_
_entity.id
_entity.type
_entity.pdbx_description
1 polymer ?
#
loop_
_entity_poly.entity_id
_entity_poly.type
_entity_poly.pdbx_seq_one_letter_code
_entity_poly.pdbx_strand_id
1 'polypeptide(L)'
;MASAYYKDSAFSSVRAESRDAALAELQAQVEAILLPQARAWLQEWRSTDDTLNCPEGAIRLPIDLWVCKLTDETCPIQAQVFVREPEKFLSDCLAPPDRKKEILGAVMQGQYDGFHHVPGRSLCVVCEREGKKLSFCYHYPWELTFIETCYPSFSLERDWPGLLRKLGSKNISLSMLSNALCAEHCRQLVEKVDSQAAAELSIFELELSR
;
A
#
# COMPACT_ATOMS: atom_id res chain seq x y z
N MET A 1 10.20 -13.35 -0.04
CA MET A 1 11.00 -12.13 -0.23
C MET A 1 10.83 -11.27 1.02
N ALA A 2 11.86 -11.21 1.86
CA ALA A 2 11.85 -10.31 3.02
C ALA A 2 11.87 -8.87 2.48
N SER A 3 10.86 -8.09 2.84
CA SER A 3 10.69 -6.69 2.45
C SER A 3 11.98 -5.91 2.71
N ALA A 4 12.64 -5.47 1.64
CA ALA A 4 13.79 -4.58 1.67
C ALA A 4 13.40 -3.16 2.15
N TYR A 5 12.11 -2.88 2.37
CA TYR A 5 11.60 -1.56 2.74
C TYR A 5 11.58 -1.29 4.25
N TYR A 6 11.94 -2.27 5.09
CA TYR A 6 11.89 -2.11 6.56
C TYR A 6 13.17 -1.60 7.21
N LYS A 7 14.29 -1.42 6.47
CA LYS A 7 15.58 -1.09 7.10
C LYS A 7 15.90 0.39 7.23
N ASP A 8 15.22 1.25 6.47
CA ASP A 8 15.42 2.69 6.56
C ASP A 8 14.11 3.34 7.00
N SER A 9 13.72 3.11 8.25
CA SER A 9 12.80 4.04 8.92
C SER A 9 13.49 5.40 8.95
N ALA A 10 13.12 6.27 8.00
CA ALA A 10 13.64 7.62 7.83
C ALA A 10 13.14 8.50 8.98
N PHE A 11 13.75 8.34 10.16
CA PHE A 11 13.62 9.31 11.23
C PHE A 11 14.40 10.55 10.83
N SER A 12 13.69 11.54 10.30
CA SER A 12 14.25 12.86 10.11
C SER A 12 13.85 13.76 11.27
N SER A 13 14.82 14.52 11.76
CA SER A 13 14.59 15.62 12.69
C SER A 13 15.04 16.90 12.02
N VAL A 14 14.16 17.89 11.97
CA VAL A 14 14.46 19.21 11.43
C VAL A 14 14.47 20.23 12.55
N ARG A 15 15.33 21.25 12.43
CA ARG A 15 15.27 22.43 13.29
C ARG A 15 14.59 23.52 12.48
N ALA A 16 13.40 23.92 12.90
CA ALA A 16 12.62 24.93 12.22
C ALA A 16 12.11 25.99 13.20
N GLU A 17 11.85 27.18 12.69
CA GLU A 17 11.40 28.33 13.47
C GLU A 17 9.90 28.26 13.83
N SER A 18 9.16 27.38 13.18
CA SER A 18 7.74 27.13 13.42
C SER A 18 7.36 25.68 13.11
N ARG A 19 6.19 25.24 13.59
CA ARG A 19 5.62 23.92 13.26
C ARG A 19 5.40 23.78 11.75
N ASP A 20 4.88 24.82 11.10
CA ASP A 20 4.60 24.77 9.66
C ASP A 20 5.90 24.63 8.84
N ALA A 21 6.96 25.35 9.23
CA ALA A 21 8.28 25.20 8.61
C ALA A 21 8.86 23.79 8.85
N ALA A 22 8.68 23.24 10.06
CA ALA A 22 9.09 21.87 10.36
C ALA A 22 8.36 20.84 9.48
N LEU A 23 7.04 20.99 9.34
CA LEU A 23 6.21 20.08 8.53
C LEU A 23 6.57 20.16 7.05
N ALA A 24 6.77 21.36 6.51
CA ALA A 24 7.17 21.54 5.12
C ALA A 24 8.54 20.91 4.82
N GLU A 25 9.51 21.08 5.73
CA GLU A 25 10.84 20.49 5.56
C GLU A 25 10.81 18.95 5.70
N LEU A 26 10.08 18.43 6.68
CA LEU A 26 9.90 16.98 6.86
C LEU A 26 9.20 16.36 5.65
N GLN A 27 8.15 17.01 5.12
CA GLN A 27 7.48 16.56 3.91
C GLN A 27 8.44 16.52 2.73
N ALA A 28 9.21 17.59 2.50
CA ALA A 28 10.19 17.64 1.42
C ALA A 28 11.27 16.54 1.54
N GLN A 29 11.71 16.23 2.75
CA GLN A 29 12.67 15.14 2.97
C GLN A 29 12.06 13.75 2.75
N VAL A 30 10.84 13.53 3.24
CA VAL A 30 10.10 12.28 2.99
C VAL A 30 9.87 12.12 1.48
N GLU A 31 9.46 13.17 0.78
CA GLU A 31 9.28 13.16 -0.67
C GLU A 31 10.58 12.81 -1.41
N ALA A 32 11.70 13.43 -1.02
CA ALA A 32 13.01 13.19 -1.63
C ALA A 32 13.49 11.73 -1.46
N ILE A 33 13.12 11.07 -0.37
CA ILE A 33 13.52 9.67 -0.08
C ILE A 33 12.52 8.67 -0.67
N LEU A 34 11.22 8.90 -0.44
CA LEU A 34 10.16 7.95 -0.74
C LEU A 34 9.74 8.00 -2.21
N LEU A 35 9.60 9.18 -2.81
CA LEU A 35 9.10 9.29 -4.18
C LEU A 35 10.00 8.56 -5.19
N PRO A 36 11.34 8.64 -5.15
CA PRO A 36 12.18 7.87 -6.06
C PRO A 36 12.00 6.36 -5.91
N GLN A 37 11.88 5.86 -4.67
CA GLN A 37 11.69 4.43 -4.40
C GLN A 37 10.31 3.95 -4.83
N ALA A 38 9.26 4.71 -4.50
CA ALA A 38 7.90 4.42 -4.90
C ALA A 38 7.76 4.45 -6.44
N ARG A 39 8.36 5.44 -7.11
CA ARG A 39 8.38 5.53 -8.57
C ARG A 39 9.15 4.36 -9.19
N ALA A 40 10.32 4.01 -8.67
CA ALA A 40 11.10 2.87 -9.16
C ALA A 40 10.33 1.55 -9.02
N TRP A 41 9.68 1.33 -7.88
CA TRP A 41 8.83 0.16 -7.67
C TRP A 41 7.63 0.15 -8.63
N LEU A 42 6.90 1.26 -8.75
CA LEU A 42 5.80 1.36 -9.72
C LEU A 42 6.29 1.13 -11.15
N GLN A 43 7.49 1.61 -11.50
CA GLN A 43 8.09 1.43 -12.81
C GLN A 43 8.50 -0.03 -13.06
N GLU A 44 9.07 -0.72 -12.07
CA GLU A 44 9.38 -2.16 -12.13
C GLU A 44 8.12 -2.97 -12.51
N TRP A 45 6.98 -2.62 -11.91
CA TRP A 45 5.70 -3.27 -12.19
C TRP A 45 4.95 -2.68 -13.40
N ARG A 46 5.40 -1.54 -13.93
CA ARG A 46 4.91 -0.94 -15.18
C ARG A 46 5.61 -1.55 -16.39
N SER A 47 6.90 -1.90 -16.27
CA SER A 47 7.76 -2.30 -17.39
C SER A 47 8.64 -3.48 -17.02
N THR A 48 8.05 -4.67 -16.96
CA THR A 48 8.79 -5.84 -17.42
C THR A 48 8.69 -5.86 -18.94
N ASP A 49 9.81 -5.71 -19.67
CA ASP A 49 9.83 -5.51 -21.14
C ASP A 49 9.06 -6.56 -21.97
N ASP A 50 8.67 -7.67 -21.35
CA ASP A 50 7.97 -8.80 -21.95
C ASP A 50 6.52 -8.96 -21.48
N THR A 51 6.12 -8.29 -20.40
CA THR A 51 4.80 -8.46 -19.77
C THR A 51 4.21 -7.14 -19.26
N LEU A 52 2.91 -6.95 -19.49
CA LEU A 52 2.13 -5.84 -18.94
C LEU A 52 0.97 -6.38 -18.09
N ASN A 53 0.59 -5.65 -17.05
CA ASN A 53 -0.61 -5.99 -16.28
C ASN A 53 -1.85 -5.87 -17.16
N CYS A 54 -2.64 -6.93 -17.17
CA CYS A 54 -3.88 -7.03 -17.91
C CYS A 54 -4.88 -6.00 -17.38
N PRO A 55 -5.56 -5.25 -18.26
CA PRO A 55 -6.58 -4.29 -17.87
C PRO A 55 -7.79 -4.93 -17.18
N GLU A 56 -8.05 -6.19 -17.53
CA GLU A 56 -9.09 -7.01 -16.91
C GLU A 56 -8.57 -7.78 -15.69
N GLY A 57 -7.31 -7.59 -15.32
CA GLY A 57 -6.75 -8.10 -14.07
C GLY A 57 -7.29 -7.35 -12.87
N ALA A 58 -7.64 -8.06 -11.81
CA ALA A 58 -7.86 -7.49 -10.50
C ALA A 58 -7.15 -8.34 -9.45
N ILE A 59 -6.75 -7.72 -8.35
CA ILE A 59 -6.26 -8.45 -7.18
C ILE A 59 -7.45 -8.65 -6.24
N ARG A 60 -7.81 -9.91 -5.97
CA ARG A 60 -8.81 -10.29 -4.97
C ARG A 60 -8.17 -10.42 -3.61
N LEU A 61 -8.15 -9.30 -2.92
CA LEU A 61 -7.59 -9.15 -1.58
C LEU A 61 -8.54 -9.73 -0.50
N PRO A 62 -8.06 -10.06 0.72
CA PRO A 62 -6.76 -9.72 1.33
C PRO A 62 -5.59 -10.61 0.92
N ILE A 63 -5.85 -11.70 0.20
CA ILE A 63 -4.81 -12.53 -0.39
C ILE A 63 -4.40 -11.84 -1.70
N ASP A 64 -3.11 -11.69 -2.00
CA ASP A 64 -2.67 -11.11 -3.29
C ASP A 64 -2.94 -12.08 -4.45
N LEU A 65 -4.22 -12.39 -4.68
CA LEU A 65 -4.70 -13.36 -5.65
C LEU A 65 -5.20 -12.64 -6.88
N TRP A 66 -4.49 -12.83 -7.99
CA TRP A 66 -4.96 -12.31 -9.27
C TRP A 66 -6.20 -13.03 -9.74
N VAL A 67 -7.23 -12.26 -10.09
CA VAL A 67 -8.49 -12.72 -10.66
C VAL A 67 -8.79 -11.96 -11.95
N CYS A 68 -9.58 -12.56 -12.83
CA CYS A 68 -10.08 -11.88 -14.02
C CYS A 68 -11.40 -11.17 -13.72
N LYS A 69 -11.52 -9.87 -14.00
CA LYS A 69 -12.76 -9.09 -13.84
C LYS A 69 -13.92 -9.64 -14.69
N LEU A 70 -13.61 -10.33 -15.79
CA LEU A 70 -14.61 -10.90 -16.69
C LEU A 70 -15.23 -12.20 -16.16
N THR A 71 -14.45 -13.02 -15.44
CA THR A 71 -14.88 -14.35 -14.99
C THR A 71 -15.04 -14.44 -13.47
N ASP A 72 -14.48 -13.49 -12.72
CA ASP A 72 -14.33 -13.52 -11.26
C ASP A 72 -13.61 -14.79 -10.75
N GLU A 73 -12.77 -15.39 -11.59
CA GLU A 73 -11.95 -16.56 -11.25
C GLU A 73 -10.47 -16.19 -11.14
N THR A 74 -9.71 -17.00 -10.41
CA THR A 74 -8.24 -16.89 -10.33
C THR A 74 -7.64 -16.90 -11.72
N CYS A 75 -6.80 -15.92 -12.02
CA CYS A 75 -6.15 -15.78 -13.31
C CYS A 75 -4.90 -16.67 -13.38
N PRO A 76 -4.83 -17.68 -14.25
CA PRO A 76 -3.69 -18.59 -14.31
C PRO A 76 -2.39 -17.88 -14.70
N ILE A 77 -2.49 -16.91 -15.60
CA ILE A 77 -1.38 -16.05 -16.04
C ILE A 77 -1.14 -14.85 -15.10
N GLN A 78 -1.75 -14.86 -13.90
CA GLN A 78 -1.62 -13.80 -12.90
C GLN A 78 -1.91 -12.41 -13.45
N ALA A 79 -2.90 -12.34 -14.35
CA ALA A 79 -3.28 -11.16 -15.10
C ALA A 79 -2.11 -10.48 -15.84
N GLN A 80 -1.19 -11.24 -16.42
CA GLN A 80 -0.14 -10.72 -17.29
C GLN A 80 -0.50 -10.84 -18.77
N VAL A 81 -0.17 -9.83 -19.57
CA VAL A 81 -0.24 -9.84 -21.03
C VAL A 81 1.18 -9.93 -21.57
N PHE A 82 1.51 -11.03 -22.24
CA PHE A 82 2.84 -11.29 -22.80
C PHE A 82 3.04 -10.54 -24.13
N VAL A 83 3.73 -9.41 -24.09
CA VAL A 83 3.88 -8.49 -25.24
C VAL A 83 4.77 -9.10 -26.33
N ARG A 84 5.83 -9.83 -25.95
CA ARG A 84 6.72 -10.51 -26.91
C ARG A 84 6.22 -11.90 -27.34
N GLU A 85 5.28 -12.48 -26.59
CA GLU A 85 4.69 -13.80 -26.85
C GLU A 85 3.15 -13.70 -26.91
N PRO A 86 2.57 -12.93 -27.84
CA PRO A 86 1.11 -12.68 -27.88
C PRO A 86 0.29 -13.98 -27.95
N GLU A 87 0.81 -14.99 -28.64
CA GLU A 87 0.15 -16.31 -28.75
C GLU A 87 0.05 -17.03 -27.40
N LYS A 88 1.04 -16.84 -26.52
CA LYS A 88 1.01 -17.39 -25.16
C LYS A 88 -0.09 -16.75 -24.34
N PHE A 89 -0.26 -15.43 -24.46
CA PHE A 89 -1.41 -14.75 -23.86
C PHE A 89 -2.74 -15.28 -24.41
N LEU A 90 -2.85 -15.45 -25.73
CA LEU A 90 -4.08 -15.93 -26.36
C LEU A 90 -4.42 -17.38 -25.96
N SER A 91 -3.41 -18.22 -25.75
CA SER A 91 -3.53 -19.60 -25.25
C SER A 91 -3.98 -19.62 -23.79
N ASP A 92 -3.26 -18.93 -22.91
CA ASP A 92 -3.36 -19.14 -21.47
C ASP A 92 -4.41 -18.23 -20.80
N CYS A 93 -4.84 -17.17 -21.48
CA CYS A 93 -5.93 -16.31 -21.02
C CYS A 93 -7.27 -17.03 -21.13
N LEU A 94 -8.01 -17.13 -20.01
CA LEU A 94 -9.33 -17.77 -19.96
C LEU A 94 -10.49 -16.88 -20.42
N ALA A 95 -10.23 -15.61 -20.77
CA ALA A 95 -11.27 -14.71 -21.28
C ALA A 95 -11.87 -15.22 -22.60
N PRO A 96 -13.11 -14.83 -22.96
CA PRO A 96 -13.71 -15.15 -24.25
C PRO A 96 -12.79 -14.77 -25.43
N PRO A 97 -12.79 -15.53 -26.55
CA PRO A 97 -11.88 -15.33 -27.68
C PRO A 97 -11.81 -13.89 -28.20
N ASP A 98 -12.95 -13.22 -28.29
CA ASP A 98 -13.01 -11.83 -28.77
C ASP A 98 -12.43 -10.87 -27.73
N ARG A 99 -12.75 -11.06 -26.45
CA ARG A 99 -12.23 -10.23 -25.35
C ARG A 99 -10.72 -10.34 -25.19
N LYS A 100 -10.13 -11.55 -25.28
CA LYS A 100 -8.67 -11.68 -25.18
C LYS A 100 -7.97 -10.95 -26.35
N LYS A 101 -8.53 -10.96 -27.57
CA LYS A 101 -7.99 -10.20 -28.70
C LYS A 101 -8.09 -8.69 -28.48
N GLU A 102 -9.22 -8.21 -27.95
CA GLU A 102 -9.40 -6.78 -27.63
C GLU A 102 -8.42 -6.32 -26.56
N ILE A 103 -8.23 -7.09 -25.49
CA ILE A 103 -7.27 -6.82 -24.43
C ILE A 103 -5.85 -6.71 -25.00
N LEU A 104 -5.44 -7.73 -25.77
CA LEU A 104 -4.12 -7.76 -26.40
C LEU A 104 -3.96 -6.54 -27.33
N GLY A 105 -4.98 -6.23 -28.14
CA GLY A 105 -4.97 -5.08 -29.04
C GLY A 105 -4.78 -3.75 -28.31
N ALA A 106 -5.53 -3.52 -27.23
CA ALA A 106 -5.42 -2.31 -26.41
C ALA A 106 -4.03 -2.18 -25.77
N VAL A 107 -3.48 -3.29 -25.26
CA VAL A 107 -2.13 -3.33 -24.67
C VAL A 107 -1.05 -3.05 -25.73
N MET A 108 -1.12 -3.69 -26.89
CA MET A 108 -0.17 -3.49 -27.99
C MET A 108 -0.25 -2.07 -28.58
N GLN A 109 -1.38 -1.39 -28.44
CA GLN A 109 -1.57 0.02 -28.81
C GLN A 109 -1.10 1.01 -27.74
N GLY A 110 -0.58 0.53 -26.60
CA GLY A 110 -0.11 1.38 -25.51
C GLY A 110 -1.23 2.07 -24.73
N GLN A 111 -2.46 1.57 -24.80
CA GLN A 111 -3.61 2.17 -24.10
C GLN A 111 -3.64 1.87 -22.60
N TYR A 112 -2.75 1.00 -22.11
CA TYR A 112 -2.64 0.64 -20.71
C TYR A 112 -1.22 0.82 -20.20
N ASP A 113 -1.09 1.61 -19.14
CA ASP A 113 0.08 1.62 -18.29
C ASP A 113 -0.17 0.64 -17.13
N GLY A 114 0.68 -0.37 -17.02
CA GLY A 114 0.53 -1.47 -16.06
C GLY A 114 0.48 -1.07 -14.57
N PHE A 115 0.48 0.22 -14.22
CA PHE A 115 0.47 0.72 -12.84
C PHE A 115 -0.81 0.41 -12.08
N HIS A 116 -1.92 0.13 -12.76
CA HIS A 116 -3.24 0.03 -12.11
C HIS A 116 -3.35 -1.11 -11.09
N HIS A 117 -2.45 -2.11 -11.11
CA HIS A 117 -2.59 -3.35 -10.36
C HIS A 117 -1.25 -3.89 -9.85
N VAL A 118 -0.63 -3.20 -8.90
CA VAL A 118 0.67 -3.62 -8.34
C VAL A 118 0.50 -4.56 -7.14
N PRO A 119 1.22 -5.71 -7.07
CA PRO A 119 1.15 -6.65 -5.94
C PRO A 119 1.68 -6.03 -4.64
N GLY A 120 1.40 -6.67 -3.49
CA GLY A 120 1.90 -6.23 -2.18
C GLY A 120 1.11 -5.09 -1.54
N ARG A 121 -0.05 -4.72 -2.12
CA ARG A 121 -0.96 -3.74 -1.51
C ARG A 121 -1.88 -4.45 -0.53
N SER A 122 -2.02 -3.91 0.68
CA SER A 122 -2.82 -4.56 1.73
C SER A 122 -3.68 -3.57 2.52
N LEU A 123 -4.77 -4.06 3.12
CA LEU A 123 -5.49 -3.29 4.14
C LEU A 123 -4.73 -3.44 5.44
N CYS A 124 -4.69 -2.37 6.24
CA CYS A 124 -4.38 -2.59 7.65
C CYS A 124 -5.54 -3.33 8.33
N VAL A 125 -5.26 -3.96 9.47
CA VAL A 125 -6.23 -4.78 10.23
C VAL A 125 -7.51 -4.03 10.60
N VAL A 126 -7.47 -2.70 10.70
CA VAL A 126 -8.66 -1.88 10.96
C VAL A 126 -9.45 -1.63 9.67
N CYS A 127 -8.79 -1.21 8.59
CA CYS A 127 -9.43 -1.06 7.27
C CYS A 127 -10.12 -2.35 6.81
N GLU A 128 -9.51 -3.52 7.09
CA GLU A 128 -10.08 -4.82 6.79
C GLU A 128 -11.39 -5.08 7.56
N ARG A 129 -11.41 -4.77 8.86
CA ARG A 129 -12.61 -4.91 9.72
C ARG A 129 -13.73 -3.95 9.35
N GLU A 130 -13.38 -2.73 8.93
CA GLU A 130 -14.35 -1.72 8.49
C GLU A 130 -15.03 -2.07 7.15
N GLY A 131 -14.60 -3.16 6.49
CA GLY A 131 -15.24 -3.61 5.26
C GLY A 131 -15.07 -2.64 4.10
N LYS A 132 -14.00 -1.82 4.10
CA LYS A 132 -13.62 -0.95 2.97
C LYS A 132 -13.14 -1.80 1.79
N LYS A 133 -14.05 -2.58 1.19
CA LYS A 133 -13.80 -3.44 0.02
C LYS A 133 -13.92 -2.68 -1.30
N LEU A 134 -13.41 -1.45 -1.37
CA LEU A 134 -13.18 -0.80 -2.64
C LEU A 134 -11.73 -1.07 -3.04
N SER A 135 -11.51 -1.45 -4.29
CA SER A 135 -10.19 -1.73 -4.90
C SER A 135 -9.18 -0.56 -4.76
N PHE A 136 -9.63 0.62 -4.33
CA PHE A 136 -8.82 1.81 -4.11
C PHE A 136 -8.42 2.04 -2.64
N CYS A 137 -8.93 1.27 -1.68
CA CYS A 137 -8.67 1.48 -0.25
C CYS A 137 -7.45 0.71 0.30
N TYR A 138 -6.66 0.06 -0.57
CA TYR A 138 -5.48 -0.71 -0.19
C TYR A 138 -4.23 0.15 -0.14
N HIS A 139 -3.41 -0.09 0.86
CA HIS A 139 -2.22 0.68 1.14
C HIS A 139 -1.00 0.09 0.43
N TYR A 140 -0.15 0.94 -0.13
CA TYR A 140 1.19 0.52 -0.55
C TYR A 140 2.02 0.09 0.67
N PRO A 141 3.06 -0.75 0.49
CA PRO A 141 3.90 -1.21 1.61
C PRO A 141 4.45 -0.07 2.49
N TRP A 142 4.82 1.07 1.88
CA TRP A 142 5.35 2.24 2.58
C TRP A 142 4.30 3.09 3.30
N GLU A 143 3.01 2.85 3.06
CA GLU A 143 1.91 3.52 3.76
C GLU A 143 1.50 2.80 5.05
N LEU A 144 2.10 1.63 5.33
CA LEU A 144 1.84 0.81 6.49
C LEU A 144 3.03 0.82 7.46
N THR A 145 2.77 1.14 8.72
CA THR A 145 3.81 1.22 9.76
C THR A 145 3.33 0.74 11.12
N PHE A 146 4.24 0.44 12.03
CA PHE A 146 3.91 0.03 13.39
C PHE A 146 3.77 1.24 14.32
N ILE A 147 3.00 1.10 15.40
CA ILE A 147 2.80 2.19 16.36
C ILE A 147 4.11 2.65 17.03
N GLU A 148 5.05 1.72 17.28
CA GLU A 148 6.37 2.04 17.82
C GLU A 148 7.19 2.96 16.90
N THR A 149 6.94 2.88 15.59
CA THR A 149 7.60 3.75 14.60
C THR A 149 6.97 5.13 14.54
N CYS A 150 5.63 5.24 14.60
CA CYS A 150 4.94 6.53 14.54
C CYS A 150 4.92 7.29 15.87
N TYR A 151 5.14 6.61 16.99
CA TYR A 151 5.23 7.20 18.31
C TYR A 151 6.53 6.66 18.95
N PRO A 152 7.71 7.27 18.68
CA PRO A 152 9.00 6.73 19.15
C PRO A 152 9.14 6.74 20.67
N SER A 153 8.40 7.63 21.33
CA SER A 153 8.25 7.63 22.77
C SER A 153 7.38 6.49 23.26
N PHE A 154 6.76 5.68 22.40
CA PHE A 154 6.08 4.44 22.75
C PHE A 154 7.09 3.33 22.98
N SER A 155 6.91 2.57 24.05
CA SER A 155 7.57 1.28 24.20
C SER A 155 6.51 0.28 24.62
N LEU A 156 6.32 -0.78 23.82
CA LEU A 156 5.43 -1.87 24.20
C LEU A 156 5.80 -2.35 25.61
N GLU A 157 7.07 -2.68 25.88
CA GLU A 157 7.50 -3.16 27.20
C GLU A 157 7.17 -2.19 28.36
N ARG A 158 7.42 -0.89 28.19
CA ARG A 158 7.20 0.11 29.26
C ARG A 158 5.73 0.46 29.43
N ASP A 159 5.01 0.64 28.33
CA ASP A 159 3.67 1.21 28.32
C ASP A 159 2.58 0.11 28.39
N TRP A 160 2.96 -1.16 28.17
CA TRP A 160 2.06 -2.32 28.20
C TRP A 160 1.13 -2.40 29.41
N PRO A 161 1.60 -2.21 30.67
CA PRO A 161 0.70 -2.29 31.83
C PRO A 161 -0.36 -1.18 31.83
N GLY A 162 -0.01 0.02 31.35
CA GLY A 162 -0.96 1.12 31.15
C GLY A 162 -1.93 0.84 30.00
N LEU A 163 -1.44 0.18 28.96
CA LEU A 163 -2.20 -0.17 27.78
C LEU A 163 -3.20 -1.30 28.03
N LEU A 164 -2.84 -2.35 28.79
CA LEU A 164 -3.74 -3.43 29.21
C LEU A 164 -4.97 -2.90 29.94
N ARG A 165 -4.81 -1.86 30.78
CA ARG A 165 -5.94 -1.20 31.44
C ARG A 165 -6.84 -0.43 30.47
N LYS A 166 -6.28 0.12 29.39
CA LYS A 166 -7.02 0.83 28.32
C LYS A 166 -7.61 -0.10 27.27
N LEU A 167 -7.01 -1.27 27.05
CA LEU A 167 -7.45 -2.32 26.11
C LEU A 167 -8.85 -2.84 26.47
N GLY A 168 -9.16 -2.96 27.76
CA GLY A 168 -10.48 -3.38 28.23
C GLY A 168 -11.60 -2.34 28.06
N SER A 169 -11.28 -1.07 27.83
CA SER A 169 -12.26 0.03 27.89
C SER A 169 -12.36 0.92 26.64
N LYS A 170 -11.46 0.79 25.65
CA LYS A 170 -11.32 1.78 24.54
C LYS A 170 -11.41 1.23 23.10
N ASN A 171 -11.98 0.05 22.85
CA ASN A 171 -11.99 -0.55 21.49
C ASN A 171 -10.58 -0.59 20.85
N ILE A 172 -9.53 -0.72 21.66
CA ILE A 172 -8.18 -1.02 21.16
C ILE A 172 -8.07 -2.54 21.21
N SER A 173 -7.64 -3.15 20.11
CA SER A 173 -7.43 -4.60 20.07
C SER A 173 -5.94 -4.91 20.00
N LEU A 174 -5.55 -6.06 20.53
CA LEU A 174 -4.17 -6.56 20.43
C LEU A 174 -3.65 -6.54 18.99
N SER A 175 -4.51 -6.88 18.04
CA SER A 175 -4.15 -6.86 16.63
C SER A 175 -3.76 -5.48 16.11
N MET A 176 -4.33 -4.39 16.65
CA MET A 176 -3.92 -3.04 16.25
C MET A 176 -2.51 -2.69 16.73
N LEU A 177 -2.07 -3.28 17.85
CA LEU A 177 -0.75 -3.01 18.42
C LEU A 177 0.34 -3.88 17.78
N SER A 178 -0.04 -5.09 17.33
CA SER A 178 0.89 -6.08 16.82
C SER A 178 0.99 -6.12 15.28
N ASN A 179 0.27 -5.26 14.56
CA ASN A 179 0.27 -5.24 13.09
C ASN A 179 0.57 -3.83 12.58
N ALA A 180 1.08 -3.77 11.35
CA ALA A 180 1.22 -2.50 10.64
C ALA A 180 -0.17 -1.88 10.36
N LEU A 181 -0.25 -0.57 10.55
CA LEU A 181 -1.43 0.26 10.37
C LEU A 181 -1.17 1.33 9.31
N CYS A 182 -2.23 1.79 8.64
CA CYS A 182 -2.10 2.98 7.82
C CYS A 182 -1.97 4.24 8.68
N ALA A 183 -1.48 5.33 8.09
CA ALA A 183 -1.21 6.59 8.79
C ALA A 183 -2.41 7.07 9.63
N GLU A 184 -3.63 6.99 9.10
CA GLU A 184 -4.84 7.40 9.82
C GLU A 184 -5.13 6.51 11.03
N HIS A 185 -5.05 5.19 10.88
CA HIS A 185 -5.28 4.27 12.00
C HIS A 185 -4.15 4.28 13.03
N CYS A 186 -2.90 4.58 12.62
CA CYS A 186 -1.81 4.90 13.54
C CYS A 186 -2.17 6.11 14.41
N ARG A 187 -2.54 7.24 13.78
CA ARG A 187 -2.90 8.47 14.49
C ARG A 187 -4.05 8.26 15.47
N GLN A 188 -5.12 7.59 15.03
CA GLN A 188 -6.27 7.25 15.89
C GLN A 188 -5.89 6.34 17.06
N LEU A 189 -4.95 5.40 16.84
CA LEU A 189 -4.48 4.54 17.93
C LEU A 189 -3.65 5.34 18.94
N VAL A 190 -2.76 6.21 18.47
CA VAL A 190 -2.00 7.12 19.34
C VAL A 190 -2.96 8.01 20.12
N GLU A 191 -4.00 8.59 19.51
CA GLU A 191 -4.99 9.43 20.19
C GLU A 191 -5.68 8.70 21.37
N LYS A 192 -5.97 7.41 21.21
CA LYS A 192 -6.57 6.61 22.28
C LYS A 192 -5.60 6.32 23.44
N VAL A 193 -4.30 6.21 23.13
CA VAL A 193 -3.21 5.92 24.08
C VAL A 193 -2.72 7.19 24.77
N ASP A 194 -2.41 8.23 24.01
CA ASP A 194 -1.89 9.53 24.40
C ASP A 194 -2.42 10.61 23.43
N SER A 195 -3.49 11.30 23.84
CA SER A 195 -4.12 12.35 23.03
C SER A 195 -3.24 13.58 22.85
N GLN A 196 -2.29 13.82 23.76
CA GLN A 196 -1.37 14.95 23.63
C GLN A 196 -0.33 14.66 22.55
N ALA A 197 0.27 13.47 22.56
CA ALA A 197 1.17 13.04 21.49
C ALA A 197 0.47 13.00 20.12
N ALA A 198 -0.81 12.58 20.06
CA ALA A 198 -1.56 12.57 18.81
C ALA A 198 -1.75 13.96 18.19
N ALA A 199 -1.83 15.02 18.99
CA ALA A 199 -1.91 16.41 18.51
C ALA A 199 -0.61 16.88 17.83
N GLU A 200 0.51 16.19 18.08
CA GLU A 200 1.80 16.46 17.46
C GLU A 200 1.99 15.69 16.14
N LEU A 201 1.17 14.67 15.88
CA LEU A 201 1.20 13.92 14.63
C LEU A 201 0.53 14.68 13.48
N SER A 202 1.10 14.53 12.29
CA SER A 202 0.55 15.08 11.04
C SER A 202 0.60 13.99 9.96
N ILE A 203 -0.41 13.95 9.10
CA ILE A 203 -0.49 13.03 7.97
C ILE A 203 -0.28 13.85 6.70
N PHE A 204 0.64 13.39 5.86
CA PHE A 204 0.90 14.00 4.56
C PHE A 204 0.28 13.14 3.45
N GLU A 205 -0.35 13.79 2.49
CA GLU A 205 -0.74 13.16 1.23
C GLU A 205 0.35 13.41 0.21
N LEU A 206 0.86 12.33 -0.39
CA LEU A 206 1.92 12.41 -1.39
C LEU A 206 1.35 12.07 -2.75
N GLU A 207 1.46 13.01 -3.69
CA GLU A 207 1.11 12.75 -5.07
C GLU A 207 2.26 12.05 -5.79
N LEU A 208 2.03 10.80 -6.19
CA LEU A 208 2.96 10.03 -7.03
C LEU A 208 2.92 10.46 -8.52
N SER A 209 2.46 11.68 -8.83
CA SER A 209 1.92 12.10 -10.14
C SER A 209 2.71 11.60 -11.37
N ARG A 210 1.89 11.21 -12.36
CA ARG A 210 2.07 10.42 -13.60
C ARG A 210 3.38 10.57 -14.38
#